data_AF-A0A3N0ZS82-F1
#
_entry.id   AF-A0A3N0ZS82-F1
#
_cell.length_a   1.000
_cell.length_b   1.000
_cell.length_c   1.000
_cell.angle_alpha   90.00
_cell.angle_beta   90.00
_cell.angle_gamma   90.00
#
_symmetry.space_group_name_H-M   'P 1'
#
loop_
_entity.id
_entity.type
_entity.pdbx_description
1 polymer ?
#
loop_
_entity_poly.entity_id
_entity_poly.type
_entity_poly.pdbx_seq_one_letter_code
_entity_poly.pdbx_strand_id
1 'polypeptide(L)'
;MGLLDRYILKQLSLTFLFSMVALTLIFLIVNYLETLDNFLDKNVRWDIIALYYIYYLPEILKILTPVALLVSTLFTIGRLSTQNEITAIKTGGISLYRIMLPLATFSIILSFGQLYFNGWIVPKSLQNKFQIEEKYLYKRISGGPIFNLYFRDNPTTNVIIQYYDSETRTGNKTTIETYSSEKSPRLLKRIEARKIIWDSVNSDWILLAGLIRDFSKEKITMQPFDSLNSHISISHERISQLKRSPEEMNYNELKEYIDILKQGGKDVRQQMIEYYGNFAFPFANFIVVLFGVPFASVRRKGGLAVQIGAALVISFLYLVFTKISQTLGLATEIEPMLAGWGANIIFFILGIFTIFKTRT
;
A
#
# COMPACT_ATOMS: atom_id res chain seq x y z
N MET A 1 32.59 12.37 4.83
CA MET A 1 31.71 13.17 5.73
C MET A 1 32.58 14.09 6.56
N GLY A 2 32.36 15.40 6.45
CA GLY A 2 33.04 16.40 7.31
C GLY A 2 32.47 16.41 8.74
N LEU A 3 33.11 17.16 9.63
CA LEU A 3 32.69 17.28 11.03
C LEU A 3 31.27 17.87 11.16
N LEU A 4 30.96 18.88 10.34
CA LEU A 4 29.63 19.50 10.25
C LEU A 4 28.55 18.50 9.82
N ASP A 5 28.85 17.65 8.82
CA ASP A 5 27.90 16.64 8.32
C ASP A 5 27.52 15.66 9.44
N ARG A 6 28.51 15.18 10.21
CA ARG A 6 28.28 14.27 11.35
C ARG A 6 27.48 14.93 12.46
N TYR A 7 27.76 16.20 12.76
CA TYR A 7 27.03 16.97 13.76
C TYR A 7 25.55 17.13 13.40
N ILE A 8 25.26 17.57 12.17
CA ILE A 8 23.89 17.74 11.67
C ILE A 8 23.16 16.39 11.64
N LEU A 9 23.80 15.34 11.14
CA LEU A 9 23.21 13.99 11.08
C LEU A 9 22.88 13.46 12.48
N LYS A 10 23.80 13.59 13.44
CA LYS A 10 23.55 13.15 14.82
C LYS A 10 22.34 13.86 15.41
N GLN A 11 22.25 15.18 15.22
CA GLN A 11 21.13 15.96 15.73
C GLN A 11 19.81 15.60 15.04
N LEU A 12 19.82 15.44 13.71
CA LEU A 12 18.65 15.01 12.94
C LEU A 12 18.17 13.63 13.36
N SER A 13 19.07 12.64 13.45
CA SER A 13 18.70 11.26 13.80
C SER A 13 18.14 11.16 15.21
N LEU A 14 18.72 11.88 16.19
CA LEU A 14 18.19 11.92 17.55
C LEU A 14 16.80 12.58 17.61
N THR A 15 16.64 13.71 16.91
CA THR A 15 15.36 14.43 16.87
C THR A 15 14.30 13.61 16.12
N PHE A 16 14.69 12.88 15.08
CA PHE A 16 13.82 11.98 14.32
C PHE A 16 13.35 10.81 15.18
N LEU A 17 14.25 10.15 15.91
CA LEU A 17 13.87 9.07 16.80
C LEU A 17 12.89 9.55 17.88
N PHE A 18 13.16 10.72 18.48
CA PHE A 18 12.28 11.33 19.47
C PHE A 18 10.90 11.67 18.88
N SER A 19 10.86 12.35 17.72
CA SER A 19 9.59 12.71 17.07
C SER A 19 8.81 11.47 16.64
N MET A 20 9.49 10.42 16.17
CA MET A 20 8.87 9.17 15.76
C MET A 20 8.21 8.46 16.94
N VAL A 21 8.92 8.35 18.07
CA VAL A 21 8.36 7.75 19.30
C VAL A 21 7.17 8.56 19.82
N ALA A 22 7.30 9.89 19.89
CA ALA A 22 6.24 10.76 20.38
C ALA A 22 4.97 10.69 19.52
N LEU A 23 5.10 10.80 18.20
CA LEU A 23 3.96 10.73 17.27
C LEU A 23 3.32 9.33 17.29
N THR A 24 4.13 8.28 17.37
CA THR A 24 3.62 6.90 17.46
C THR A 24 2.83 6.69 18.74
N LEU A 25 3.31 7.19 19.88
CA LEU A 25 2.60 7.10 21.15
C LEU A 25 1.25 7.83 21.10
N ILE A 26 1.23 9.06 20.57
CA ILE A 26 -0.01 9.83 20.39
C ILE A 26 -0.99 9.06 19.51
N PHE A 27 -0.53 8.53 18.38
CA PHE A 27 -1.36 7.76 17.46
C PHE A 27 -1.93 6.50 18.12
N LEU A 28 -1.10 5.75 18.86
CA LEU A 28 -1.54 4.55 19.58
C LEU A 28 -2.64 4.86 20.58
N ILE A 29 -2.51 5.95 21.34
CA ILE A 29 -3.54 6.37 22.31
C ILE A 29 -4.84 6.72 21.60
N VAL A 30 -4.79 7.54 20.55
CA VAL A 30 -5.99 7.94 19.79
C VAL A 30 -6.68 6.71 19.19
N ASN A 31 -5.93 5.84 18.51
CA ASN A 31 -6.47 4.63 17.90
C ASN A 31 -7.00 3.63 18.95
N TYR A 32 -6.37 3.58 20.13
CA TYR A 32 -6.87 2.80 21.25
C TYR A 32 -8.22 3.29 21.73
N LEU A 33 -8.38 4.60 21.93
CA LEU A 33 -9.66 5.17 22.33
C LEU A 33 -10.75 4.93 21.27
N GLU A 34 -10.42 5.02 19.98
CA GLU A 34 -11.38 4.75 18.88
C GLU A 34 -11.80 3.28 18.78
N THR A 35 -10.91 2.34 19.11
CA THR A 35 -11.18 0.90 18.95
C THR A 35 -11.61 0.22 20.26
N LEU A 36 -11.55 0.94 21.38
CA LEU A 36 -11.77 0.39 22.73
C LEU A 36 -13.11 -0.34 22.85
N ASP A 37 -14.19 0.29 22.38
CA ASP A 37 -15.54 -0.27 22.46
C ASP A 37 -15.63 -1.63 21.77
N ASN A 38 -15.00 -1.78 20.59
CA ASN A 38 -14.98 -3.06 19.86
C ASN A 38 -14.29 -4.17 20.66
N PHE A 39 -13.22 -3.85 21.40
CA PHE A 39 -12.52 -4.82 22.23
C PHE A 39 -13.32 -5.20 23.48
N LEU A 40 -13.99 -4.21 24.10
CA LEU A 40 -14.82 -4.41 25.29
C LEU A 40 -16.08 -5.22 24.97
N ASP A 41 -16.78 -4.88 23.89
CA ASP A 41 -18.00 -5.57 23.45
C ASP A 41 -17.76 -7.04 23.12
N LYS A 42 -16.56 -7.37 22.64
CA LYS A 42 -16.14 -8.74 22.30
C LYS A 42 -15.36 -9.43 23.41
N ASN A 43 -15.22 -8.79 24.57
CA ASN A 43 -14.54 -9.30 25.74
C ASN A 43 -13.13 -9.86 25.42
N VAL A 44 -12.38 -9.12 24.60
CA VAL A 44 -11.06 -9.52 24.12
C VAL A 44 -10.04 -9.41 25.25
N ARG A 45 -9.26 -10.47 25.45
CA ARG A 45 -8.20 -10.49 26.49
C ARG A 45 -7.10 -9.46 26.18
N TRP A 46 -6.57 -8.83 27.22
CA TRP A 46 -5.59 -7.73 27.10
C TRP A 46 -4.29 -8.13 26.37
N ASP A 47 -3.87 -9.40 26.46
CA ASP A 47 -2.69 -9.94 25.77
C ASP A 47 -2.88 -9.95 24.26
N ILE A 48 -4.10 -10.23 23.80
CA ILE A 48 -4.47 -10.16 22.37
C ILE A 48 -4.50 -8.71 21.90
N ILE A 49 -4.96 -7.78 22.73
CA ILE A 49 -4.94 -6.34 22.43
C ILE A 49 -3.49 -5.86 22.29
N ALA A 50 -2.60 -6.24 23.22
CA ALA A 50 -1.18 -5.91 23.13
C ALA A 50 -0.55 -6.47 21.85
N LEU A 51 -0.84 -7.73 21.51
CA LEU A 51 -0.36 -8.37 20.29
C LEU A 51 -0.88 -7.69 19.02
N TYR A 52 -2.16 -7.26 19.02
CA TYR A 52 -2.75 -6.48 17.93
C TYR A 52 -1.96 -5.19 17.67
N TYR A 53 -1.64 -4.42 18.71
CA TYR A 53 -0.87 -3.18 18.54
C TYR A 53 0.58 -3.42 18.15
N ILE A 54 1.20 -4.52 18.59
CA ILE A 54 2.54 -4.92 18.11
C ILE A 54 2.52 -5.16 16.61
N TYR A 55 1.49 -5.84 16.08
CA TYR A 55 1.36 -6.07 14.64
C TYR A 55 0.91 -4.85 13.84
N TYR A 56 0.20 -3.92 14.47
CA TYR A 56 -0.20 -2.66 13.84
C TYR A 56 0.94 -1.62 13.82
N LEU A 57 1.89 -1.70 14.76
CA LEU A 57 3.00 -0.76 14.92
C LEU A 57 3.77 -0.48 13.61
N PRO A 58 4.15 -1.48 12.78
CA PRO A 58 4.84 -1.22 11.52
C PRO A 58 4.04 -0.33 10.55
N GLU A 59 2.72 -0.49 10.48
CA GLU A 59 1.88 0.35 9.62
C GLU A 59 1.86 1.80 10.12
N ILE A 60 1.75 1.99 11.43
CA ILE A 60 1.82 3.30 12.07
C ILE A 60 3.16 3.97 11.75
N LEU A 61 4.27 3.23 11.89
CA LEU A 61 5.59 3.73 11.58
C LEU A 61 5.72 4.13 10.11
N LYS A 62 5.19 3.34 9.19
CA LYS A 62 5.14 3.67 7.75
C LYS A 62 4.46 5.03 7.54
N ILE A 63 3.27 5.24 8.10
CA ILE A 63 2.48 6.46 7.86
C ILE A 63 3.15 7.69 8.48
N LEU A 64 3.72 7.54 9.68
CA LEU A 64 4.29 8.66 10.44
C LEU A 64 5.70 9.05 10.03
N THR A 65 6.45 8.20 9.31
CA THR A 65 7.87 8.46 8.96
C THR A 65 8.10 9.81 8.25
N PRO A 66 7.36 10.18 7.19
CA PRO A 66 7.54 11.48 6.54
C PRO A 66 7.22 12.66 7.45
N VAL A 67 6.19 12.54 8.29
CA VAL A 67 5.78 13.58 9.24
C VAL A 67 6.84 13.76 10.33
N ALA A 68 7.33 12.66 10.91
CA ALA A 68 8.38 12.65 11.92
C ALA A 68 9.68 13.25 11.38
N LEU A 69 10.04 12.94 10.13
CA LEU A 69 11.21 13.48 9.45
C LEU A 69 11.09 14.98 9.20
N LEU A 70 9.92 15.46 8.77
CA LEU A 70 9.67 16.89 8.58
C LEU A 70 9.82 17.65 9.90
N VAL A 71 9.16 17.17 10.97
CA VAL A 71 9.27 17.76 12.31
C VAL A 71 10.73 17.78 12.77
N SER A 72 11.46 16.68 12.56
CA SER A 72 12.87 16.58 12.92
C SER A 72 13.76 17.55 12.15
N THR A 73 13.52 17.70 10.85
CA THR A 73 14.28 18.64 9.99
C THR A 73 14.02 20.08 10.40
N LEU A 74 12.75 20.44 10.63
CA LEU A 74 12.38 21.78 11.06
C LEU A 74 12.96 22.12 12.43
N PHE A 75 12.91 21.18 13.38
CA PHE A 75 13.48 21.40 14.72
C PHE A 75 15.00 21.50 14.68
N THR A 76 15.66 20.63 13.91
CA THR A 76 17.12 20.66 13.76
C THR A 76 17.59 21.96 13.15
N ILE A 77 17.06 22.35 11.98
CA ILE A 77 17.41 23.61 11.31
C ILE A 77 16.96 24.83 12.13
N GLY A 78 15.77 24.76 12.73
CA GLY A 78 15.24 25.83 13.58
C GLY A 78 16.15 26.09 14.78
N ARG A 79 16.63 25.03 15.44
CA ARG A 79 17.60 25.15 16.53
C ARG A 79 18.90 25.78 16.05
N LEU A 80 19.49 25.30 14.96
CA LEU A 80 20.71 25.88 14.36
C LEU A 80 20.53 27.37 14.01
N SER A 81 19.34 27.75 13.55
CA SER A 81 18.99 29.15 13.24
C SER A 81 18.90 30.00 14.52
N THR A 82 18.20 29.52 15.55
CA THR A 82 18.04 30.24 16.83
C THR A 82 19.34 30.40 17.61
N GLN A 83 20.25 29.44 17.51
CA GLN A 83 21.57 29.45 18.16
C GLN A 83 22.63 30.21 17.34
N ASN A 84 22.23 30.87 16.24
CA ASN A 84 23.11 31.58 15.30
C ASN A 84 24.20 30.69 14.64
N GLU A 85 24.08 29.36 14.71
CA GLU A 85 25.01 28.42 14.09
C GLU A 85 24.95 28.54 12.55
N ILE A 86 23.76 28.71 11.98
CA ILE A 86 23.61 28.95 10.53
C ILE A 86 24.32 30.24 10.10
N THR A 87 24.21 31.31 10.89
CA THR A 87 24.89 32.59 10.63
C THR A 87 26.39 32.41 10.67
N ALA A 88 26.93 31.71 11.68
CA ALA A 88 28.35 31.41 11.81
C ALA A 88 28.89 30.56 10.63
N ILE A 89 28.14 29.54 10.22
CA ILE A 89 28.47 28.69 9.05
C ILE A 89 28.53 29.55 7.77
N LYS A 90 27.54 30.43 7.56
CA LYS A 90 27.52 31.35 6.41
C LYS A 90 28.69 32.32 6.41
N THR A 91 29.03 32.91 7.55
CA THR A 91 30.19 33.82 7.66
C THR A 91 31.52 33.12 7.42
N GLY A 92 31.59 31.81 7.66
CA GLY A 92 32.74 30.97 7.31
C GLY A 92 32.82 30.60 5.83
N GLY A 93 31.98 31.17 4.96
CA GLY A 93 31.97 30.92 3.52
C GLY A 93 31.26 29.62 3.09
N ILE A 94 30.59 28.92 4.02
CA ILE A 94 29.89 27.67 3.72
C ILE A 94 28.45 28.00 3.31
N SER A 95 28.04 27.51 2.14
CA SER A 95 26.70 27.73 1.60
C SER A 95 25.60 26.96 2.37
N LEU A 96 24.36 27.46 2.35
CA LEU A 96 23.21 26.74 2.92
C LEU A 96 22.97 25.38 2.27
N TYR A 97 23.28 25.26 0.97
CA TYR A 97 23.19 24.00 0.23
C TYR A 97 24.06 22.89 0.87
N ARG A 98 25.18 23.24 1.50
CA ARG A 98 26.02 22.27 2.22
C ARG A 98 25.33 21.73 3.48
N ILE A 99 24.51 22.53 4.15
CA ILE A 99 23.69 22.10 5.31
C ILE A 99 22.55 21.18 4.84
N MET A 100 22.01 21.40 3.64
CA MET A 100 20.96 20.55 3.06
C MET A 100 21.45 19.15 2.70
N LEU A 101 22.71 19.02 2.27
CA LEU A 101 23.28 17.75 1.80
C LEU A 101 23.20 16.60 2.83
N PRO A 102 23.62 16.75 4.11
CA PRO A 102 23.46 15.69 5.11
C PRO A 102 21.99 15.34 5.38
N LEU A 103 21.07 16.32 5.32
CA LEU A 103 19.64 16.07 5.51
C LEU A 103 19.04 15.28 4.33
N ALA A 104 19.38 15.70 3.11
CA ALA A 104 18.98 15.04 1.88
C ALA A 104 19.49 13.59 1.83
N THR A 105 20.77 13.36 2.12
CA THR A 105 21.36 12.01 2.15
C THR A 105 20.68 11.12 3.20
N PHE A 106 20.41 11.63 4.41
CA PHE A 106 19.65 10.89 5.42
C PHE A 106 18.25 10.50 4.92
N SER A 107 17.52 11.45 4.32
CA SER A 107 16.16 11.20 3.84
C SER A 107 16.11 10.22 2.66
N ILE A 108 17.11 10.21 1.77
CA ILE A 108 17.21 9.25 0.67
C ILE A 108 17.46 7.84 1.22
N ILE A 109 18.42 7.71 2.14
CA ILE A 109 18.68 6.43 2.82
C ILE A 109 17.41 5.93 3.53
N LEU A 110 16.71 6.82 4.23
CA LEU A 110 15.46 6.50 4.90
C LEU A 110 14.36 6.10 3.90
N SER A 111 14.26 6.76 2.75
CA SER A 111 13.30 6.43 1.68
C SER A 111 13.50 5.02 1.14
N PHE A 112 14.74 4.63 0.85
CA PHE A 112 15.06 3.28 0.38
C PHE A 112 14.82 2.22 1.47
N GLY A 113 15.21 2.52 2.72
CA GLY A 113 14.90 1.64 3.85
C GLY A 113 13.39 1.47 4.05
N GLN A 114 12.63 2.56 3.90
CA GLN A 114 11.18 2.53 4.01
C GLN A 114 10.53 1.81 2.83
N LEU A 115 11.09 1.84 1.62
CA LEU A 115 10.58 1.08 0.49
C LEU A 115 10.61 -0.43 0.78
N TYR A 116 11.70 -0.93 1.34
CA TYR A 116 11.77 -2.32 1.80
C TYR A 116 10.83 -2.60 2.99
N PHE A 117 10.78 -1.69 3.96
CA PHE A 117 9.91 -1.84 5.12
C PHE A 117 8.43 -1.93 4.73
N ASN A 118 7.96 -1.02 3.86
CA ASN A 118 6.60 -0.98 3.35
C ASN A 118 6.27 -2.17 2.44
N GLY A 119 7.25 -2.66 1.69
CA GLY A 119 7.07 -3.76 0.75
C GLY A 119 6.94 -5.11 1.45
N TRP A 120 7.73 -5.41 2.49
CA TRP A 120 7.81 -6.76 3.04
C TRP A 120 7.48 -6.87 4.53
N ILE A 121 7.85 -5.88 5.35
CA ILE A 121 7.68 -5.96 6.81
C ILE A 121 6.26 -5.54 7.23
N VAL A 122 5.77 -4.44 6.67
CA VAL A 122 4.42 -3.92 6.96
C VAL A 122 3.33 -4.91 6.54
N PRO A 123 3.31 -5.44 5.30
CA PRO A 123 2.22 -6.33 4.87
C PRO A 123 2.20 -7.63 5.67
N LYS A 124 3.38 -8.17 6.03
CA LYS A 124 3.46 -9.37 6.87
C LYS A 124 2.88 -9.14 8.27
N SER A 125 3.10 -7.97 8.83
CA SER A 125 2.55 -7.60 10.15
C SER A 125 1.04 -7.36 10.06
N LEU A 126 0.58 -6.74 8.98
CA LEU A 126 -0.85 -6.54 8.70
C LEU A 126 -1.62 -7.84 8.55
N GLN A 127 -1.06 -8.85 7.88
CA GLN A 127 -1.68 -10.19 7.80
C GLN A 127 -1.98 -10.75 9.20
N ASN A 128 -1.03 -10.66 10.12
CA ASN A 128 -1.23 -11.15 11.49
C ASN A 128 -2.24 -10.29 12.27
N LYS A 129 -2.25 -8.97 12.05
CA LYS A 129 -3.26 -8.06 12.61
C LYS A 129 -4.67 -8.46 12.16
N PHE A 130 -4.89 -8.65 10.86
CA PHE A 130 -6.21 -9.01 10.34
C PHE A 130 -6.67 -10.41 10.78
N GLN A 131 -5.75 -11.36 10.95
CA GLN A 131 -6.09 -12.65 11.58
C GLN A 131 -6.64 -12.50 13.00
N ILE A 132 -6.13 -11.54 13.79
CA ILE A 132 -6.68 -11.22 15.12
C ILE A 132 -8.06 -10.58 14.99
N GLU A 133 -8.24 -9.62 14.07
CA GLU A 133 -9.54 -8.98 13.85
C GLU A 133 -10.62 -9.99 13.42
N GLU A 134 -10.26 -10.94 12.57
CA GLU A 134 -11.15 -12.00 12.13
C GLU A 134 -11.54 -12.93 13.30
N LYS A 135 -10.55 -13.40 14.05
CA LYS A 135 -10.77 -14.39 15.11
C LYS A 135 -11.48 -13.83 16.35
N TYR A 136 -11.17 -12.60 16.73
CA TYR A 136 -11.61 -12.02 18.01
C TYR A 136 -12.57 -10.83 17.87
N LEU A 137 -12.52 -10.09 16.76
CA LEU A 137 -13.44 -8.97 16.52
C LEU A 137 -14.58 -9.34 15.56
N TYR A 138 -14.55 -10.54 14.99
CA TYR A 138 -15.51 -11.02 13.99
C TYR A 138 -15.67 -10.06 12.80
N LYS A 139 -14.64 -9.25 12.50
CA LYS A 139 -14.60 -8.45 11.27
C LYS A 139 -14.32 -9.39 10.11
N ARG A 140 -15.31 -9.56 9.21
CA ARG A 140 -15.17 -10.37 8.00
C ARG A 140 -14.23 -9.66 7.03
N ILE A 141 -12.95 -9.99 7.06
CA ILE A 141 -11.99 -9.44 6.09
C ILE A 141 -11.32 -10.54 5.27
N SER A 142 -11.02 -11.74 5.82
CA SER A 142 -10.16 -12.70 5.08
C SER A 142 -10.47 -14.22 5.21
N GLY A 143 -11.49 -14.66 5.95
CA GLY A 143 -11.77 -16.09 6.22
C GLY A 143 -13.14 -16.63 5.78
N GLY A 144 -14.10 -15.77 5.44
CA GLY A 144 -15.40 -16.22 4.91
C GLY A 144 -15.32 -16.87 3.50
N PRO A 145 -16.31 -17.67 3.08
CA PRO A 145 -16.35 -18.17 1.71
C PRO A 145 -16.42 -17.02 0.69
N ILE A 146 -15.75 -17.17 -0.45
CA ILE A 146 -15.80 -16.21 -1.55
C ILE A 146 -17.10 -16.44 -2.31
N PHE A 147 -17.92 -15.39 -2.41
CA PHE A 147 -19.15 -15.42 -3.18
C PHE A 147 -18.92 -14.83 -4.58
N ASN A 148 -19.51 -15.46 -5.59
CA ASN A 148 -19.45 -15.03 -6.99
C ASN A 148 -18.01 -14.77 -7.47
N LEU A 149 -17.11 -15.72 -7.18
CA LEU A 149 -15.75 -15.68 -7.66
C LEU A 149 -15.77 -15.78 -9.19
N TYR A 150 -15.34 -14.69 -9.84
CA TYR A 150 -15.25 -14.59 -11.28
C TYR A 150 -13.81 -14.27 -11.66
N PHE A 151 -13.22 -15.10 -12.51
CA PHE A 151 -11.91 -14.86 -13.11
C PHE A 151 -11.86 -15.42 -14.53
N ARG A 152 -10.88 -14.96 -15.30
CA ARG A 152 -10.59 -15.47 -16.64
C ARG A 152 -9.30 -16.28 -16.55
N ASP A 153 -9.37 -17.56 -16.90
CA ASP A 153 -8.23 -18.47 -16.84
C ASP A 153 -7.27 -18.27 -18.01
N ASN A 154 -7.82 -17.99 -19.20
CA ASN A 154 -7.10 -17.61 -20.41
C ASN A 154 -7.98 -16.65 -21.24
N PRO A 155 -7.46 -15.93 -22.24
CA PRO A 155 -8.22 -14.89 -22.97
C PRO A 155 -9.58 -15.32 -23.52
N THR A 156 -9.82 -16.62 -23.67
CA THR A 156 -11.07 -17.19 -24.18
C THR A 156 -11.83 -18.04 -23.15
N THR A 157 -11.38 -18.19 -21.91
CA THR A 157 -12.03 -19.06 -20.91
C THR A 157 -12.32 -18.30 -19.62
N ASN A 158 -13.60 -18.14 -19.31
CA ASN A 158 -14.07 -17.55 -18.06
C ASN A 158 -14.47 -18.66 -17.09
N VAL A 159 -14.18 -18.46 -15.81
CA VAL A 159 -14.54 -19.36 -14.72
C VAL A 159 -15.33 -18.58 -13.68
N ILE A 160 -16.46 -19.15 -13.30
CA ILE A 160 -17.40 -18.58 -12.33
C ILE A 160 -17.65 -19.63 -11.26
N ILE A 161 -17.38 -19.31 -10.00
CA ILE A 161 -17.66 -20.16 -8.86
C ILE A 161 -18.55 -19.37 -7.91
N GLN A 162 -19.81 -19.78 -7.77
CA GLN A 162 -20.77 -19.00 -6.98
C GLN A 162 -20.44 -18.97 -5.50
N TYR A 163 -19.90 -20.07 -4.98
CA TYR A 163 -19.48 -20.21 -3.60
C TYR A 163 -18.18 -20.97 -3.57
N TYR A 164 -17.13 -20.38 -3.02
CA TYR A 164 -15.82 -21.02 -2.89
C TYR A 164 -15.32 -20.93 -1.46
N ASP A 165 -15.00 -22.08 -0.86
CA ASP A 165 -14.42 -22.18 0.46
C ASP A 165 -12.92 -22.53 0.33
N SER A 166 -12.09 -21.59 0.75
CA SER A 166 -10.63 -21.73 0.73
C SER A 166 -10.11 -22.72 1.77
N GLU A 167 -10.80 -22.96 2.88
CA GLU A 167 -10.33 -23.89 3.92
C GLU A 167 -10.55 -25.34 3.49
N THR A 168 -11.75 -25.64 2.98
CA THR A 168 -12.06 -26.98 2.47
C THR A 168 -11.57 -27.21 1.05
N ARG A 169 -11.08 -26.16 0.37
CA ARG A 169 -10.65 -26.16 -1.04
C ARG A 169 -11.73 -26.64 -2.00
N THR A 170 -12.99 -26.35 -1.67
CA THR A 170 -14.16 -26.76 -2.46
C THR A 170 -14.98 -25.55 -2.90
N GLY A 171 -15.57 -25.65 -4.08
CA GLY A 171 -16.52 -24.68 -4.58
C GLY A 171 -17.82 -25.33 -5.05
N ASN A 172 -18.89 -24.56 -5.06
CA ASN A 172 -20.23 -24.98 -5.49
C ASN A 172 -20.71 -24.11 -6.65
N LYS A 173 -21.53 -24.71 -7.52
CA LYS A 173 -22.11 -24.10 -8.73
C LYS A 173 -21.03 -23.44 -9.58
N THR A 174 -20.16 -24.28 -10.13
CA THR A 174 -19.07 -23.84 -10.99
C THR A 174 -19.53 -23.83 -12.43
N THR A 175 -19.26 -22.72 -13.12
CA THR A 175 -19.49 -22.57 -14.56
C THR A 175 -18.17 -22.21 -15.23
N ILE A 176 -17.82 -22.93 -16.30
CA ILE A 176 -16.68 -22.64 -17.15
C ILE A 176 -17.21 -22.36 -18.55
N GLU A 177 -16.85 -21.21 -19.11
CA GLU A 177 -17.31 -20.76 -20.42
C GLU A 177 -16.10 -20.54 -21.33
N THR A 178 -16.04 -21.28 -22.43
CA THR A 178 -15.00 -21.15 -23.45
C THR A 178 -15.55 -20.47 -24.69
N TYR A 179 -14.85 -19.45 -25.17
CA TYR A 179 -15.21 -18.59 -26.29
C TYR A 179 -14.26 -18.78 -27.48
N SER A 180 -14.68 -18.33 -28.66
CA SER A 180 -13.91 -18.45 -29.91
C SER A 180 -12.72 -17.49 -30.01
N SER A 181 -12.87 -16.26 -29.52
CA SER A 181 -11.89 -15.18 -29.65
C SER A 181 -12.14 -14.10 -28.61
N GLU A 182 -11.09 -13.37 -28.25
CA GLU A 182 -11.17 -12.23 -27.33
C GLU A 182 -11.88 -11.02 -27.98
N LYS A 183 -11.62 -10.75 -29.27
CA LYS A 183 -12.16 -9.58 -29.97
C LYS A 183 -13.60 -9.76 -30.45
N SER A 184 -13.96 -11.00 -30.80
CA SER A 184 -15.29 -11.37 -31.28
C SER A 184 -15.75 -12.64 -30.55
N PRO A 185 -16.19 -12.52 -29.29
CA PRO A 185 -16.49 -13.67 -28.45
C PRO A 185 -17.80 -14.35 -28.89
N ARG A 186 -17.68 -15.59 -29.37
CA ARG A 186 -18.80 -16.53 -29.52
C ARG A 186 -18.61 -17.69 -28.54
N LEU A 187 -19.63 -17.98 -27.74
CA LEU A 187 -19.59 -19.11 -26.79
C LEU A 187 -19.47 -20.42 -27.58
N LEU A 188 -18.43 -21.20 -27.31
CA LEU A 188 -18.17 -22.49 -27.93
C LEU A 188 -18.56 -23.64 -27.02
N LYS A 189 -18.20 -23.56 -25.74
CA LYS A 189 -18.41 -24.63 -24.77
C LYS A 189 -18.78 -24.02 -23.42
N ARG A 190 -19.73 -24.64 -22.73
CA ARG A 190 -20.07 -24.31 -21.35
C ARG A 190 -20.11 -25.57 -20.50
N ILE A 191 -19.38 -25.56 -19.41
CA ILE A 191 -19.34 -26.65 -18.42
C ILE A 191 -20.01 -26.13 -17.16
N GLU A 192 -21.06 -26.81 -16.71
CA GLU A 192 -21.74 -26.52 -15.44
C GLU A 192 -21.53 -27.70 -14.52
N ALA A 193 -20.95 -27.47 -13.34
CA ALA A 193 -20.72 -28.50 -12.33
C ALA A 193 -21.33 -28.09 -10.99
N ARG A 194 -21.89 -29.06 -10.27
CA ARG A 194 -22.42 -28.80 -8.93
C ARG A 194 -21.32 -28.46 -7.94
N LYS A 195 -20.17 -29.14 -8.05
CA LYS A 195 -19.04 -28.99 -7.15
C LYS A 195 -17.72 -28.97 -7.92
N ILE A 196 -16.76 -28.20 -7.43
CA ILE A 196 -15.36 -28.20 -7.86
C ILE A 196 -14.47 -28.46 -6.64
N ILE A 197 -13.44 -29.28 -6.79
CA ILE A 197 -12.49 -29.65 -5.72
C ILE A 197 -11.07 -29.48 -6.24
N TRP A 198 -10.20 -28.87 -5.44
CA TRP A 198 -8.77 -28.82 -5.74
C TRP A 198 -8.09 -30.13 -5.34
N ASP A 199 -7.46 -30.81 -6.30
CA ASP A 199 -6.60 -31.95 -6.05
C ASP A 199 -5.16 -31.50 -5.86
N SER A 200 -4.69 -31.52 -4.60
CA SER A 200 -3.32 -31.10 -4.27
C SER A 200 -2.23 -32.05 -4.77
N VAL A 201 -2.56 -33.29 -5.13
CA VAL A 201 -1.56 -34.26 -5.64
C VAL A 201 -1.23 -33.95 -7.09
N ASN A 202 -2.26 -33.77 -7.92
CA ASN A 202 -2.12 -33.50 -9.34
C ASN A 202 -2.03 -32.00 -9.68
N SER A 203 -2.25 -31.12 -8.69
CA SER A 203 -2.32 -29.67 -8.86
C SER A 203 -3.34 -29.25 -9.94
N ASP A 204 -4.50 -29.91 -9.94
CA ASP A 204 -5.57 -29.68 -10.92
C ASP A 204 -6.94 -29.67 -10.21
N TRP A 205 -7.95 -29.16 -10.91
CA TRP A 205 -9.30 -29.01 -10.45
C TRP A 205 -10.20 -30.12 -11.00
N ILE A 206 -10.88 -30.81 -10.09
CA ILE A 206 -11.86 -31.85 -10.40
C ILE A 206 -13.27 -31.27 -10.28
N LEU A 207 -14.02 -31.32 -11.37
CA LEU A 207 -15.44 -30.97 -11.43
C LEU A 207 -16.27 -32.22 -11.17
N LEU A 208 -17.29 -32.09 -10.33
CA LEU A 208 -18.17 -33.20 -9.96
C LEU A 208 -19.63 -32.89 -10.30
N ALA A 209 -20.33 -33.93 -10.78
CA ALA A 209 -21.76 -33.94 -11.10
C ALA A 209 -22.17 -32.74 -11.95
N GLY A 210 -21.83 -32.80 -13.24
CA GLY A 210 -22.02 -31.70 -14.16
C GLY A 210 -22.47 -32.10 -15.56
N LEU A 211 -22.55 -31.10 -16.41
CA LEU A 211 -22.91 -31.24 -17.81
C LEU A 211 -22.04 -30.33 -18.68
N ILE A 212 -21.68 -30.84 -19.85
CA ILE A 212 -20.98 -30.09 -20.89
C ILE A 212 -22.00 -29.76 -21.97
N ARG A 213 -22.10 -28.48 -22.32
CA ARG A 213 -22.85 -27.99 -23.50
C ARG A 213 -21.85 -27.52 -24.56
N ASP A 214 -21.95 -28.09 -25.75
CA ASP A 214 -21.16 -27.68 -26.91
C ASP A 214 -22.05 -26.93 -27.91
N PHE A 215 -21.64 -25.71 -28.24
CA PHE A 215 -22.30 -24.74 -29.13
C PHE A 215 -21.52 -24.52 -30.44
N SER A 216 -20.45 -25.28 -30.68
CA SER A 216 -19.61 -25.15 -31.88
C SER A 216 -20.34 -25.56 -33.16
N LYS A 217 -21.32 -26.46 -33.05
CA LYS A 217 -22.14 -26.98 -34.17
C LYS A 217 -23.51 -26.29 -34.20
N GLU A 218 -24.21 -26.41 -35.34
CA GLU A 218 -25.58 -25.89 -35.49
C GLU A 218 -26.58 -26.50 -34.48
N LYS A 219 -26.31 -27.72 -34.00
CA LYS A 219 -27.08 -28.36 -32.92
C LYS A 219 -26.29 -28.35 -31.62
N ILE A 220 -26.94 -27.88 -30.55
CA ILE A 220 -26.40 -27.91 -29.19
C ILE A 220 -26.36 -29.37 -28.73
N THR A 221 -25.18 -29.85 -28.35
CA THR A 221 -25.03 -31.18 -27.74
C THR A 221 -24.81 -31.04 -26.24
N MET A 222 -25.43 -31.95 -25.47
CA MET A 222 -25.33 -31.99 -24.01
C MET A 222 -24.80 -33.34 -23.58
N GLN A 223 -23.76 -33.34 -22.76
CA GLN A 223 -23.12 -34.55 -22.25
C GLN A 223 -22.99 -34.46 -20.72
N PRO A 224 -23.70 -35.29 -19.95
CA PRO A 224 -23.51 -35.34 -18.50
C PRO A 224 -22.18 -36.02 -18.15
N PHE A 225 -21.62 -35.67 -17.00
CA PHE A 225 -20.44 -36.32 -16.43
C PHE A 225 -20.53 -36.40 -14.91
N ASP A 226 -19.97 -37.47 -14.34
CA ASP A 226 -19.86 -37.63 -12.90
C ASP A 226 -18.60 -36.95 -12.34
N SER A 227 -17.48 -37.09 -13.04
CA SER A 227 -16.19 -36.45 -12.71
C SER A 227 -15.47 -36.02 -13.99
N LEU A 228 -14.87 -34.83 -13.97
CA LEU A 228 -14.13 -34.26 -15.09
C LEU A 228 -12.96 -33.41 -14.58
N ASN A 229 -11.75 -33.67 -15.09
CA ASN A 229 -10.61 -32.78 -14.86
C ASN A 229 -10.77 -31.54 -15.73
N SER A 230 -10.70 -30.36 -15.12
CA SER A 230 -10.98 -29.10 -15.81
C SER A 230 -9.76 -28.46 -16.45
N HIS A 231 -8.54 -28.81 -16.01
CA HIS A 231 -7.27 -28.25 -16.49
C HIS A 231 -7.22 -26.72 -16.43
N ILE A 232 -7.92 -26.13 -15.46
CA ILE A 232 -7.86 -24.69 -15.17
C ILE A 232 -6.46 -24.37 -14.64
N SER A 233 -5.83 -23.33 -15.18
CA SER A 233 -4.45 -22.95 -14.86
C SER A 233 -4.29 -22.27 -13.50
N ILE A 234 -5.31 -21.57 -13.01
CA ILE A 234 -5.24 -20.92 -11.68
C ILE A 234 -5.20 -21.96 -10.56
N SER A 235 -4.29 -21.80 -9.59
CA SER A 235 -4.21 -22.69 -8.44
C SER A 235 -5.11 -22.23 -7.28
N HIS A 236 -5.38 -23.14 -6.33
CA HIS A 236 -6.07 -22.82 -5.09
C HIS A 236 -5.38 -21.70 -4.28
N GLU A 237 -4.05 -21.75 -4.20
CA GLU A 237 -3.24 -20.76 -3.46
C GLU A 237 -3.44 -19.36 -4.07
N ARG A 238 -3.53 -19.29 -5.40
CA ARG A 238 -3.74 -18.05 -6.14
C ARG A 238 -5.15 -17.48 -5.97
N ILE A 239 -6.18 -18.34 -5.92
CA ILE A 239 -7.53 -17.92 -5.53
C ILE A 239 -7.55 -17.41 -4.08
N SER A 240 -6.81 -18.05 -3.18
CA SER A 240 -6.72 -17.61 -1.78
C SER A 240 -6.01 -16.27 -1.63
N GLN A 241 -5.08 -15.93 -2.51
CA GLN A 241 -4.48 -14.59 -2.59
C GLN A 241 -5.52 -13.54 -3.02
N LEU A 242 -6.42 -13.84 -3.97
CA LEU A 242 -7.49 -12.91 -4.40
C LEU A 242 -8.45 -12.49 -3.26
N LYS A 243 -8.46 -13.24 -2.16
CA LYS A 243 -9.29 -12.97 -0.98
C LYS A 243 -8.70 -11.92 -0.05
N ARG A 244 -7.37 -11.76 -0.04
CA ARG A 244 -6.69 -10.86 0.90
C ARG A 244 -6.95 -9.40 0.52
N SER A 245 -7.01 -8.51 1.52
CA SER A 245 -7.01 -7.09 1.22
C SER A 245 -5.69 -6.72 0.51
N PRO A 246 -5.69 -5.87 -0.53
CA PRO A 246 -4.47 -5.36 -1.15
C PRO A 246 -3.46 -4.77 -0.15
N GLU A 247 -3.95 -4.30 1.01
CA GLU A 247 -3.14 -3.77 2.11
C GLU A 247 -2.27 -4.83 2.81
N GLU A 248 -2.66 -6.10 2.71
CA GLU A 248 -1.93 -7.27 3.25
C GLU A 248 -0.85 -7.80 2.32
N MET A 249 -0.85 -7.35 1.08
CA MET A 249 0.02 -7.88 0.03
C MET A 249 1.34 -7.14 0.00
N ASN A 250 2.44 -7.89 -0.12
CA ASN A 250 3.71 -7.28 -0.50
C ASN A 250 3.67 -6.79 -1.96
N TYR A 251 4.69 -6.05 -2.38
CA TYR A 251 4.72 -5.50 -3.74
C TYR A 251 4.65 -6.56 -4.85
N ASN A 252 5.30 -7.72 -4.65
CA ASN A 252 5.28 -8.79 -5.65
C ASN A 252 3.89 -9.45 -5.70
N GLU A 253 3.30 -9.76 -4.54
CA GLU A 253 1.95 -10.31 -4.41
C GLU A 253 0.90 -9.35 -4.99
N LEU A 254 1.01 -8.05 -4.71
CA LEU A 254 0.11 -7.04 -5.24
C LEU A 254 0.22 -6.92 -6.77
N LYS A 255 1.44 -7.02 -7.30
CA LYS A 255 1.66 -7.01 -8.75
C LYS A 255 1.05 -8.24 -9.41
N GLU A 256 1.25 -9.41 -8.84
CA GLU A 256 0.65 -10.66 -9.31
C GLU A 256 -0.88 -10.59 -9.24
N TYR A 257 -1.44 -10.08 -8.14
CA TYR A 257 -2.86 -9.84 -7.97
C TYR A 257 -3.43 -8.96 -9.09
N ILE A 258 -2.77 -7.83 -9.39
CA ILE A 258 -3.15 -6.94 -10.49
C ILE A 258 -3.10 -7.67 -11.84
N ASP A 259 -2.05 -8.46 -12.08
CA ASP A 259 -1.91 -9.19 -13.35
C ASP A 259 -3.00 -10.25 -13.52
N ILE A 260 -3.43 -10.92 -12.43
CA ILE A 260 -4.59 -11.84 -12.45
C ILE A 260 -5.87 -11.08 -12.80
N LEU A 261 -6.13 -9.94 -12.15
CA LEU A 261 -7.33 -9.14 -12.43
C LEU A 261 -7.34 -8.64 -13.89
N LYS A 262 -6.17 -8.24 -14.39
CA LYS A 262 -6.00 -7.76 -15.77
C LYS A 262 -6.24 -8.89 -16.78
N GLN A 263 -5.70 -10.09 -16.53
CA GLN A 263 -6.02 -11.28 -17.31
C GLN A 263 -7.52 -11.61 -17.24
N GLY A 264 -8.12 -11.39 -16.08
CA GLY A 264 -9.56 -11.41 -15.79
C GLY A 264 -10.43 -10.50 -16.67
N GLY A 265 -9.83 -9.57 -17.42
CA GLY A 265 -10.52 -8.52 -18.15
C GLY A 265 -11.15 -7.46 -17.24
N LYS A 266 -10.77 -7.41 -15.95
CA LYS A 266 -11.22 -6.36 -15.03
C LYS A 266 -10.44 -5.08 -15.30
N ASP A 267 -11.10 -3.95 -15.08
CA ASP A 267 -10.39 -2.67 -14.97
C ASP A 267 -9.54 -2.69 -13.70
N VAL A 268 -8.22 -2.63 -13.89
CA VAL A 268 -7.22 -2.64 -12.82
C VAL A 268 -6.60 -1.27 -12.58
N ARG A 269 -7.18 -0.22 -13.17
CA ARG A 269 -6.61 1.12 -13.15
C ARG A 269 -6.40 1.62 -11.72
N GLN A 270 -7.38 1.44 -10.84
CA GLN A 270 -7.26 1.84 -9.44
C GLN A 270 -6.12 1.12 -8.73
N GLN A 271 -6.04 -0.20 -8.89
CA GLN A 271 -5.04 -1.03 -8.24
C GLN A 271 -3.64 -0.70 -8.76
N MET A 272 -3.51 -0.38 -10.06
CA MET A 272 -2.24 0.09 -10.64
C MET A 272 -1.82 1.47 -10.09
N ILE A 273 -2.75 2.42 -9.94
CA ILE A 273 -2.46 3.73 -9.34
C ILE A 273 -2.01 3.58 -7.90
N GLU A 274 -2.71 2.75 -7.11
CA GLU A 274 -2.35 2.45 -5.72
C GLU A 274 -0.97 1.76 -5.64
N TYR A 275 -0.69 0.80 -6.51
CA TYR A 275 0.62 0.14 -6.61
C TYR A 275 1.73 1.16 -6.81
N TYR A 276 1.64 2.02 -7.82
CA TYR A 276 2.66 3.05 -8.04
C TYR A 276 2.71 4.10 -6.93
N GLY A 277 1.56 4.43 -6.33
CA GLY A 277 1.49 5.31 -5.16
C GLY A 277 2.23 4.74 -3.94
N ASN A 278 2.15 3.43 -3.72
CA ASN A 278 2.88 2.75 -2.65
C ASN A 278 4.39 2.82 -2.85
N PHE A 279 4.88 2.72 -4.10
CA PHE A 279 6.28 2.94 -4.44
C PHE A 279 6.72 4.41 -4.31
N ALA A 280 5.82 5.36 -4.62
CA ALA A 280 6.10 6.77 -4.52
C ALA A 280 6.16 7.24 -3.06
N PHE A 281 5.31 6.70 -2.18
CA PHE A 281 5.14 7.17 -0.80
C PHE A 281 6.44 7.28 0.02
N PRO A 282 7.38 6.32 0.03
CA PRO A 282 8.65 6.46 0.73
C PRO A 282 9.49 7.68 0.33
N PHE A 283 9.38 8.13 -0.92
CA PHE A 283 10.11 9.30 -1.43
C PHE A 283 9.52 10.63 -0.93
N ALA A 284 8.36 10.61 -0.27
CA ALA A 284 7.85 11.74 0.48
C ALA A 284 8.87 12.24 1.52
N ASN A 285 9.65 11.34 2.11
CA ASN A 285 10.71 11.68 3.06
C ASN A 285 11.72 12.69 2.50
N PHE A 286 12.11 12.51 1.24
CA PHE A 286 13.04 13.44 0.60
C PHE A 286 12.35 14.77 0.29
N ILE A 287 11.11 14.72 -0.20
CA ILE A 287 10.31 15.90 -0.51
C ILE A 287 10.14 16.79 0.72
N VAL A 288 9.77 16.23 1.86
CA VAL A 288 9.55 17.02 3.08
C VAL A 288 10.82 17.73 3.55
N VAL A 289 12.00 17.15 3.32
CA VAL A 289 13.29 17.83 3.62
C VAL A 289 13.53 19.03 2.72
N LEU A 290 13.14 18.97 1.44
CA LEU A 290 13.27 20.10 0.51
C LEU A 290 12.46 21.32 0.96
N PHE A 291 11.31 21.10 1.62
CA PHE A 291 10.53 22.17 2.23
C PHE A 291 11.02 22.52 3.63
N GLY A 292 11.44 21.54 4.43
CA GLY A 292 11.88 21.77 5.81
C GLY A 292 12.99 22.81 5.92
N VAL A 293 14.01 22.75 5.05
CA VAL A 293 15.18 23.63 5.18
C VAL A 293 14.87 25.11 4.85
N PRO A 294 14.24 25.45 3.71
CA PRO A 294 13.86 26.84 3.42
C PRO A 294 12.96 27.45 4.50
N PHE A 295 12.00 26.68 5.00
CA PHE A 295 11.04 27.19 5.98
C PHE A 295 11.64 27.39 7.38
N ALA A 296 12.56 26.53 7.82
CA ALA A 296 13.19 26.67 9.12
C ALA A 296 14.44 27.57 9.13
N SER A 297 15.10 27.77 7.99
CA SER A 297 16.31 28.59 7.91
C SER A 297 16.03 30.09 8.11
N VAL A 298 14.85 30.57 7.68
CA VAL A 298 14.45 31.97 7.87
C VAL A 298 14.02 32.18 9.33
N ARG A 299 14.74 33.05 10.03
CA ARG A 299 14.44 33.45 11.42
C ARG A 299 13.10 34.19 11.47
N ARG A 300 12.00 33.47 11.68
CA ARG A 300 10.67 34.06 11.90
C ARG A 300 10.47 34.28 13.40
N LYS A 301 9.83 35.40 13.76
CA LYS A 301 9.50 35.78 15.15
C LYS A 301 8.55 34.81 15.87
N GLY A 302 8.06 33.76 15.20
CA GLY A 302 7.00 32.85 15.67
C GLY A 302 7.44 31.68 16.57
N GLY A 303 8.72 31.56 16.92
CA GLY A 303 9.22 30.47 17.78
C GLY A 303 9.05 29.07 17.17
N LEU A 304 9.29 28.03 17.98
CA LEU A 304 9.26 26.63 17.56
C LEU A 304 7.85 26.14 17.18
N ALA A 305 6.81 26.65 17.85
CA ALA A 305 5.42 26.23 17.62
C ALA A 305 4.94 26.56 16.20
N VAL A 306 5.32 27.72 15.65
CA VAL A 306 4.97 28.11 14.28
C VAL A 306 5.65 27.22 13.24
N GLN A 307 6.87 26.74 13.53
CA GLN A 307 7.57 25.80 12.65
C GLN A 307 6.85 24.44 12.63
N ILE A 308 6.44 23.92 13.79
CA ILE A 308 5.66 22.67 13.90
C ILE A 308 4.31 22.81 13.19
N GLY A 309 3.61 23.93 13.38
CA GLY A 309 2.34 24.20 12.67
C GLY A 309 2.50 24.23 11.15
N ALA A 310 3.55 24.87 10.64
CA ALA A 310 3.86 24.86 9.21
C ALA A 310 4.18 23.44 8.70
N ALA A 311 4.87 22.62 9.51
CA ALA A 311 5.15 21.21 9.21
C ALA A 311 3.86 20.42 8.96
N LEU A 312 2.91 20.57 9.88
CA LEU A 312 1.63 19.86 9.83
C LEU A 312 0.83 20.29 8.61
N VAL A 313 0.78 21.59 8.31
CA VAL A 313 0.09 22.10 7.12
C VAL A 313 0.73 21.57 5.83
N ILE A 314 2.06 21.60 5.71
CA ILE A 314 2.77 21.08 4.52
C ILE A 314 2.53 19.58 4.36
N SER A 315 2.60 18.81 5.45
CA SER A 315 2.33 17.36 5.44
C SER A 315 0.89 17.07 5.03
N PHE A 316 -0.07 17.81 5.58
CA PHE A 316 -1.48 17.69 5.25
C PHE A 316 -1.73 18.01 3.77
N LEU A 317 -1.17 19.12 3.27
CA LEU A 317 -1.27 19.48 1.85
C LEU A 317 -0.70 18.39 0.95
N TYR A 318 0.47 17.83 1.30
CA TYR A 318 1.05 16.71 0.55
C TYR A 318 0.10 15.50 0.48
N LEU A 319 -0.52 15.10 1.60
CA LEU A 319 -1.46 13.99 1.63
C LEU A 319 -2.71 14.28 0.79
N VAL A 320 -3.27 15.48 0.91
CA VAL A 320 -4.43 15.91 0.12
C VAL A 320 -4.11 15.89 -1.38
N PHE A 321 -2.96 16.44 -1.79
CA PHE A 321 -2.53 16.43 -3.19
C PHE A 321 -2.28 15.00 -3.70
N THR A 322 -1.76 14.11 -2.87
CA THR A 322 -1.60 12.68 -3.22
C THR A 322 -2.96 12.06 -3.55
N LYS A 323 -3.97 12.30 -2.72
CA LYS A 323 -5.33 11.80 -2.96
C LYS A 323 -5.97 12.44 -4.19
N ILE A 324 -5.82 13.75 -4.38
CA ILE A 324 -6.30 14.44 -5.58
C ILE A 324 -5.65 13.84 -6.84
N SER A 325 -4.32 13.63 -6.83
CA SER A 325 -3.58 13.04 -7.96
C SER A 325 -4.10 11.64 -8.31
N GLN A 326 -4.32 10.79 -7.29
CA GLN A 326 -4.84 9.44 -7.49
C GLN A 326 -6.28 9.47 -8.04
N THR A 327 -7.16 10.30 -7.47
CA THR A 327 -8.56 10.44 -7.92
C THR A 327 -8.65 11.03 -9.32
N LEU A 328 -7.81 12.01 -9.67
CA LEU A 328 -7.74 12.53 -11.05
C LEU A 328 -7.25 11.45 -12.02
N GLY A 329 -6.28 10.63 -11.61
CA GLY A 329 -5.86 9.46 -12.39
C GLY A 329 -7.00 8.51 -12.69
N LEU A 330 -7.93 8.30 -11.76
CA LEU A 330 -9.11 7.46 -12.00
C LEU A 330 -10.10 8.10 -12.98
N ALA A 331 -10.32 9.41 -12.86
CA ALA A 331 -11.32 10.13 -13.65
C ALA A 331 -10.86 10.54 -15.06
N THR A 332 -9.55 10.49 -15.32
CA THR A 332 -8.94 10.91 -16.59
C THR A 332 -8.18 9.76 -17.24
N GLU A 333 -7.62 9.96 -18.43
CA GLU A 333 -6.79 8.97 -19.15
C GLU A 333 -5.30 8.99 -18.76
N ILE A 334 -4.91 9.78 -17.74
CA ILE A 334 -3.51 9.91 -17.30
C ILE A 334 -2.89 8.54 -17.00
N GLU A 335 -1.67 8.25 -17.43
CA GLU A 335 -1.04 6.96 -17.15
C GLU A 335 -1.03 6.66 -15.63
N PRO A 336 -1.41 5.44 -15.18
CA PRO A 336 -1.48 5.09 -13.75
C PRO A 336 -0.21 5.41 -12.95
N MET A 337 0.95 5.26 -13.59
CA MET A 337 2.24 5.59 -12.97
C MET A 337 2.35 7.08 -12.65
N LEU A 338 1.99 7.95 -13.61
CA LEU A 338 2.00 9.40 -13.42
C LEU A 338 0.98 9.83 -12.36
N ALA A 339 -0.20 9.21 -12.32
CA ALA A 339 -1.19 9.50 -11.30
C ALA A 339 -0.71 9.11 -9.88
N GLY A 340 -0.05 7.96 -9.74
CA GLY A 340 0.53 7.52 -8.46
C GLY A 340 1.70 8.39 -7.98
N TRP A 341 2.54 8.87 -8.92
CA TRP A 341 3.70 9.72 -8.62
C TRP A 341 3.40 11.23 -8.66
N GLY A 342 2.22 11.64 -9.10
CA GLY A 342 1.93 13.03 -9.48
C GLY A 342 2.18 14.04 -8.36
N ALA A 343 1.72 13.75 -7.14
CA ALA A 343 2.00 14.60 -5.98
C ALA A 343 3.51 14.70 -5.69
N ASN A 344 4.25 13.59 -5.80
CA ASN A 344 5.69 13.61 -5.60
C ASN A 344 6.41 14.48 -6.62
N ILE A 345 6.05 14.36 -7.90
CA ILE A 345 6.63 15.15 -8.99
C ILE A 345 6.36 16.64 -8.76
N ILE A 346 5.10 17.00 -8.47
CA ILE A 346 4.70 18.40 -8.23
C ILE A 346 5.47 18.97 -7.03
N PHE A 347 5.46 18.29 -5.89
CA PHE A 347 6.11 18.78 -4.69
C PHE A 347 7.64 18.79 -4.82
N PHE A 348 8.23 17.88 -5.58
CA PHE A 348 9.65 17.89 -5.88
C PHE A 348 10.05 19.14 -6.69
N ILE A 349 9.29 19.48 -7.74
CA ILE A 349 9.50 20.69 -8.54
C ILE A 349 9.33 21.94 -7.67
N LEU A 350 8.26 22.01 -6.86
CA LEU A 350 8.02 23.12 -5.94
C LEU A 350 9.11 23.24 -4.87
N GLY A 351 9.62 22.11 -4.36
CA GLY A 351 10.71 22.08 -3.39
C GLY A 351 12.00 22.65 -3.97
N ILE A 352 12.38 22.19 -5.17
CA ILE A 352 13.54 22.72 -5.91
C ILE A 352 13.37 24.23 -6.18
N PHE A 353 12.21 24.64 -6.67
CA PHE A 353 11.93 26.06 -6.92
C PHE A 353 12.04 26.91 -5.65
N THR A 354 11.53 26.41 -4.52
CA THR A 354 11.60 27.09 -3.22
C THR A 354 13.06 27.24 -2.76
N ILE A 355 13.87 26.21 -2.96
CA ILE A 355 15.30 26.23 -2.65
C ILE A 355 16.03 27.30 -3.48
N PHE A 356 15.82 27.35 -4.80
CA PHE A 356 16.46 28.36 -5.65
C PHE A 356 16.03 29.79 -5.34
N LYS A 357 14.76 29.99 -4.93
CA LYS A 357 14.24 31.31 -4.55
C LYS A 357 14.74 31.75 -3.18
N THR A 358 15.14 30.82 -2.32
CA THR A 358 15.70 31.12 -1.01
C THR A 358 17.12 31.65 -1.20
N ARG A 359 17.24 32.97 -1.36
CA ARG A 359 18.54 33.66 -1.47
C ARG A 359 19.44 33.27 -0.30
N THR A 360 20.56 32.63 -0.64
CA THR A 360 21.71 32.34 0.24
C THR A 360 22.32 33.61 0.79
#